data_AF-A0A2N1MZK6-F1
#
_entry.id   AF-A0A2N1MZK6-F1
#
_cell.length_a   1.000
_cell.length_b   1.000
_cell.length_c   1.000
_cell.angle_alpha   90.00
_cell.angle_beta   90.00
_cell.angle_gamma   90.00
#
_symmetry.space_group_name_H-M   'P 1'
#
loop_
_entity.id
_entity.type
_entity.pdbx_description
1 polymer ?
#
loop_
_entity_poly.entity_id
_entity_poly.type
_entity_poly.pdbx_seq_one_letter_code
_entity_poly.pdbx_strand_id
1 'polypeptide(L)'
;MKADEWSGELPMATSPRENLDKILEKEDEKILLKRSYTYWSKECKRTNQTTIGNNGISQLKSYMNTISKGRVADYFSPGIFDEHVKVVESNPNKLKGFVILVIGFQHILWKPVDEVISNYTYNII
;
A
#
# COMPACT_ATOMS: atom_id res chain seq x y z
N MET A 1 15.09 53.41 -33.62
CA MET A 1 14.02 52.67 -32.92
C MET A 1 14.70 51.48 -32.25
N LYS A 2 14.92 51.54 -30.93
CA LYS A 2 15.43 50.40 -30.16
C LYS A 2 14.20 49.61 -29.70
N ALA A 3 14.21 48.31 -29.98
CA ALA A 3 13.25 47.37 -29.41
C ALA A 3 13.89 46.80 -28.14
N ASP A 4 13.38 47.25 -27.01
CA ASP A 4 13.59 46.64 -25.70
C ASP A 4 12.56 45.52 -25.58
N GLU A 5 12.94 44.25 -25.64
CA GLU A 5 11.97 43.16 -25.44
C GLU A 5 12.60 41.90 -24.81
N TRP A 6 12.23 41.69 -23.54
CA TRP A 6 12.07 40.43 -22.80
C TRP A 6 13.32 39.56 -22.49
N SER A 7 14.00 39.89 -21.39
CA SER A 7 14.71 38.89 -20.56
C SER A 7 13.80 38.42 -19.42
N GLY A 8 12.69 37.77 -19.77
CA GLY A 8 11.95 36.95 -18.83
C GLY A 8 12.61 35.57 -18.79
N GLU A 9 13.22 35.22 -17.66
CA GLU A 9 13.67 33.85 -17.39
C GLU A 9 12.51 32.89 -17.68
N LEU A 10 12.68 32.01 -18.67
CA LEU A 10 11.76 30.90 -18.88
C LEU A 10 11.75 30.09 -17.57
N PRO A 11 10.59 29.87 -16.93
CA PRO A 11 10.54 28.99 -15.77
C PRO A 11 11.08 27.64 -16.24
N MET A 12 12.19 27.19 -15.61
CA MET A 12 12.79 25.88 -15.85
C MET A 12 11.66 24.87 -15.98
N ALA A 13 11.51 24.30 -17.18
CA ALA A 13 10.44 23.38 -17.48
C ALA A 13 10.59 22.15 -16.58
N THR A 14 9.89 22.14 -15.45
CA THR A 14 9.79 20.99 -14.58
C THR A 14 9.22 19.85 -15.39
N SER A 15 9.82 18.67 -15.26
CA SER A 15 9.41 17.52 -16.05
C SER A 15 7.92 17.21 -15.78
N PRO A 16 7.17 16.66 -16.75
CA PRO A 16 5.75 16.31 -16.55
C PRO A 16 5.51 15.45 -15.30
N ARG A 17 6.52 14.69 -14.90
CA ARG A 17 6.54 13.83 -13.72
C ARG A 17 6.71 14.62 -12.42
N GLU A 18 7.62 15.59 -12.36
CA GLU A 18 7.76 16.52 -11.23
C GLU A 18 6.50 17.38 -11.03
N ASN A 19 5.83 17.76 -12.12
CA ASN A 19 4.56 18.48 -12.04
C ASN A 19 3.43 17.58 -11.51
N LEU A 20 3.41 16.30 -11.89
CA LEU A 20 2.43 15.35 -11.37
C LEU A 20 2.63 15.10 -9.87
N ASP A 21 3.88 14.94 -9.42
CA ASP A 21 4.18 14.79 -8.00
C ASP A 21 3.65 16.01 -7.23
N LYS A 22 3.98 17.24 -7.65
CA LYS A 22 3.47 18.51 -7.05
C LYS A 22 1.95 18.63 -6.99
N ILE A 23 1.23 18.04 -7.94
CA ILE A 23 -0.24 18.03 -7.95
C ILE A 23 -0.74 17.04 -6.90
N LEU A 24 -0.17 15.84 -6.87
CA LEU A 24 -0.55 14.79 -5.93
C LEU A 24 -0.27 15.20 -4.47
N GLU A 25 0.78 15.98 -4.19
CA GLU A 25 1.07 16.45 -2.82
C GLU A 25 -0.01 17.37 -2.25
N LYS A 26 -0.76 18.07 -3.12
CA LYS A 26 -1.77 19.04 -2.71
C LYS A 26 -3.16 18.42 -2.59
N GLU A 27 -3.34 17.17 -3.00
CA GLU A 27 -4.63 16.49 -2.98
C GLU A 27 -4.91 15.84 -1.61
N ASP A 28 -6.17 15.87 -1.18
CA ASP A 28 -6.60 15.23 0.06
C ASP A 28 -6.54 13.70 -0.03
N GLU A 29 -6.14 13.04 1.06
CA GLU A 29 -5.98 11.58 1.12
C GLU A 29 -7.25 10.82 0.74
N LYS A 30 -8.45 11.31 1.14
CA LYS A 30 -9.72 10.65 0.83
C LYS A 30 -10.02 10.74 -0.66
N ILE A 31 -9.59 11.82 -1.32
CA ILE A 31 -9.70 11.98 -2.78
C ILE A 31 -8.75 11.00 -3.47
N LEU A 32 -7.50 10.94 -3.03
CA LEU A 32 -6.48 10.03 -3.59
C LEU A 32 -6.88 8.55 -3.48
N LEU A 33 -7.47 8.15 -2.35
CA LEU A 33 -7.94 6.77 -2.12
C LEU A 33 -9.16 6.39 -2.96
N LYS A 34 -10.04 7.36 -3.25
CA LYS A 34 -11.22 7.16 -4.10
C LYS A 34 -10.92 7.34 -5.59
N ARG A 35 -9.76 7.91 -5.92
CA ARG A 35 -9.33 8.10 -7.31
C ARG A 35 -9.33 6.75 -8.01
N SER A 36 -9.88 6.77 -9.21
CA SER A 36 -9.90 5.58 -10.02
C SER A 36 -8.64 5.54 -10.88
N TYR A 37 -7.91 4.43 -10.73
CA TYR A 37 -6.66 4.19 -11.41
C TYR A 37 -6.90 3.22 -12.54
N THR A 38 -6.29 3.52 -13.68
CA THR A 38 -6.41 2.74 -14.89
C THR A 38 -5.12 1.96 -15.09
N TYR A 39 -5.22 0.66 -15.33
CA TYR A 39 -4.06 -0.20 -15.57
C TYR A 39 -4.33 -1.16 -16.73
N TRP A 40 -3.27 -1.54 -17.43
CA TRP A 40 -3.35 -2.56 -18.47
C TRP A 40 -3.25 -3.96 -17.85
N SER A 41 -4.33 -4.74 -17.93
CA SER A 41 -4.30 -6.14 -17.50
C SER A 41 -3.75 -7.01 -18.62
N LYS A 42 -2.62 -7.67 -18.37
CA LYS A 42 -2.02 -8.64 -19.30
C LYS A 42 -2.92 -9.86 -19.51
N GLU A 43 -3.55 -10.34 -18.44
CA GLU A 43 -4.43 -11.51 -18.45
C GLU A 43 -5.70 -11.25 -19.26
N CYS A 44 -6.37 -10.12 -18.98
CA CYS A 44 -7.61 -9.76 -19.66
C CYS A 44 -7.38 -9.08 -21.01
N LYS A 45 -6.12 -8.79 -21.39
CA LYS A 45 -5.71 -8.03 -22.59
C LYS A 45 -6.52 -6.74 -22.79
N ARG A 46 -6.87 -6.07 -21.70
CA ARG A 46 -7.66 -4.85 -21.72
C ARG A 46 -7.23 -3.89 -20.63
N THR A 47 -7.54 -2.63 -20.84
CA THR A 47 -7.48 -1.60 -19.83
C THR A 47 -8.59 -1.82 -18.81
N ASN A 48 -8.23 -2.02 -17.55
CA ASN A 48 -9.15 -2.11 -16.43
C ASN A 48 -9.04 -0.85 -15.57
N GLN A 49 -10.10 -0.58 -14.84
CA GLN A 49 -10.20 0.53 -13.91
C GLN A 49 -10.40 -0.04 -12.51
N THR A 50 -9.63 0.45 -11.55
CA THR A 50 -9.69 0.03 -10.15
C THR A 50 -9.71 1.26 -9.25
N THR A 51 -10.04 1.07 -7.98
CA THR A 51 -9.74 2.05 -6.94
C THR A 51 -8.80 1.39 -5.95
N ILE A 52 -7.95 2.15 -5.28
CA ILE A 52 -7.09 1.59 -4.24
C ILE A 52 -7.93 1.16 -3.01
N GLY A 53 -9.19 1.59 -2.97
CA GLY A 53 -10.16 1.37 -1.90
C GLY A 53 -10.52 -0.09 -1.60
N ASN A 54 -10.51 -0.39 -0.30
CA ASN A 54 -11.09 -1.50 0.46
C ASN A 54 -10.60 -2.94 0.26
N ASN A 55 -10.10 -3.36 -0.90
CA ASN A 55 -9.63 -4.75 -1.04
C ASN A 55 -8.37 -5.05 -0.24
N GLY A 56 -7.42 -4.11 -0.15
CA GLY A 56 -6.20 -4.32 0.64
C GLY A 56 -6.47 -4.48 2.14
N ILE A 57 -7.47 -3.75 2.67
CA ILE A 57 -7.85 -3.82 4.09
C ILE A 57 -8.53 -5.15 4.41
N SER A 58 -9.47 -5.61 3.58
CA SER A 58 -10.12 -6.90 3.78
C SER A 58 -9.13 -8.07 3.63
N GLN A 59 -8.21 -7.97 2.68
CA GLN A 59 -7.15 -8.94 2.50
C GLN A 59 -6.21 -8.98 3.71
N LEU A 60 -5.76 -7.82 4.21
CA LEU A 60 -4.92 -7.77 5.41
C LEU A 60 -5.63 -8.32 6.65
N LYS A 61 -6.93 -8.04 6.83
CA LYS A 61 -7.75 -8.67 7.88
C LYS A 61 -7.74 -10.20 7.76
N SER A 62 -7.90 -10.73 6.55
CA SER A 62 -7.85 -12.18 6.29
C SER A 62 -6.49 -12.78 6.66
N TYR A 63 -5.39 -12.12 6.27
CA TYR A 63 -4.04 -12.56 6.64
C TYR A 63 -3.82 -12.52 8.14
N MET A 64 -4.20 -11.43 8.82
CA MET A 64 -4.05 -11.30 10.27
C MET A 64 -4.82 -12.40 11.03
N ASN A 65 -6.04 -12.71 10.60
CA ASN A 65 -6.85 -13.81 11.15
C ASN A 65 -6.28 -15.20 10.85
N THR A 66 -5.47 -15.34 9.80
CA THR A 66 -4.79 -16.59 9.46
C THR A 66 -3.53 -16.74 10.31
N ILE A 67 -2.73 -15.68 10.41
CA ILE A 67 -1.52 -15.62 11.24
C ILE A 67 -1.86 -15.91 12.72
N SER A 68 -2.96 -15.37 13.24
CA SER A 68 -3.39 -15.56 14.63
C SER A 68 -3.73 -17.02 14.99
N LYS A 69 -3.92 -17.90 14.01
CA LYS A 69 -4.14 -19.34 14.23
C LYS A 69 -2.85 -20.11 14.55
N GLY A 70 -1.68 -19.50 14.34
CA GLY A 70 -0.40 -20.10 14.65
C GLY A 70 0.09 -21.08 13.58
N ARG A 71 0.97 -22.01 13.96
CA ARG A 71 1.58 -22.98 13.05
C ARG A 71 0.58 -24.09 12.69
N VAL A 72 0.59 -24.51 11.42
CA VAL A 72 -0.22 -25.63 10.93
C VAL A 72 0.64 -26.79 10.45
N ALA A 73 0.05 -27.98 10.38
CA ALA A 73 0.71 -29.19 9.93
C ALA A 73 0.74 -29.34 8.39
N ASP A 74 -0.15 -28.66 7.69
CA ASP A 74 -0.32 -28.79 6.24
C ASP A 74 -0.74 -27.46 5.58
N TYR A 75 -0.73 -27.45 4.24
CA TYR A 75 -1.06 -26.30 3.41
C TYR A 75 -2.58 -26.03 3.31
N PHE A 76 -3.42 -27.00 3.64
CA PHE A 76 -4.89 -26.87 3.54
C PHE A 76 -5.48 -26.18 4.77
N SER A 77 -4.77 -26.25 5.88
CA SER A 77 -5.15 -25.65 7.15
C SER A 77 -4.83 -24.16 7.17
N PRO A 78 -5.76 -23.29 7.58
CA PRO A 78 -5.49 -21.86 7.68
C PRO A 78 -4.56 -21.58 8.85
N GLY A 79 -3.32 -21.17 8.56
CA GLY A 79 -2.31 -20.77 9.53
C GLY A 79 -0.96 -20.51 8.88
N ILE A 80 0.11 -20.54 9.67
CA ILE A 80 1.49 -20.39 9.19
C ILE A 80 2.06 -21.77 8.86
N PHE A 81 2.28 -21.98 7.56
CA PHE A 81 2.98 -23.14 7.02
C PHE A 81 4.28 -22.67 6.34
N ASP A 82 5.18 -22.12 7.13
CA ASP A 82 6.50 -21.64 6.67
C ASP A 82 7.57 -22.10 7.68
N GLU A 83 8.63 -22.75 7.18
CA GLU A 83 9.72 -23.26 8.01
C GLU A 83 10.67 -22.17 8.50
N HIS A 84 10.73 -21.03 7.80
CA HIS A 84 11.57 -19.88 8.15
C HIS A 84 10.96 -19.04 9.27
N VAL A 85 9.70 -19.30 9.63
CA VAL A 85 8.98 -18.59 10.69
C VAL A 85 8.81 -19.51 11.89
N LYS A 86 9.56 -19.22 12.96
CA LYS A 86 9.38 -19.85 14.26
C LYS A 86 8.14 -19.29 14.95
N VAL A 87 7.09 -20.10 15.04
CA VAL A 87 5.89 -19.80 15.84
C VAL A 87 6.03 -20.44 17.21
N VAL A 88 5.91 -19.66 18.27
CA VAL A 88 6.01 -20.11 19.68
C VAL A 88 4.76 -19.68 20.42
N GLU A 89 4.13 -20.59 21.16
CA GLU A 89 3.03 -20.23 22.06
C GLU A 89 3.50 -19.19 23.09
N SER A 90 2.66 -18.19 23.33
CA SER A 90 2.93 -17.09 24.24
C SER A 90 1.67 -16.65 24.95
N ASN A 91 1.83 -15.76 25.93
CA ASN A 91 0.71 -15.01 26.45
C ASN A 91 0.00 -14.24 25.31
N PRO A 92 -1.32 -13.96 25.45
CA PRO A 92 -2.06 -13.19 24.47
C PRO A 92 -1.36 -11.88 24.14
N ASN A 93 -1.13 -11.66 22.85
CA ASN A 93 -0.48 -10.50 22.29
C ASN A 93 -1.35 -9.91 21.17
N LYS A 94 -0.91 -8.76 20.66
CA LYS A 94 -1.67 -7.95 19.69
C LYS A 94 -0.95 -7.93 18.36
N LEU A 95 -1.56 -8.52 17.34
CA LEU A 95 -1.13 -8.38 15.96
C LEU A 95 -1.68 -7.06 15.40
N LYS A 96 -0.78 -6.23 14.88
CA LYS A 96 -1.09 -4.94 14.24
C LYS A 96 -0.74 -5.01 12.77
N GLY A 97 -1.67 -4.60 11.92
CA GLY A 97 -1.48 -4.55 10.47
C GLY A 97 -1.65 -3.13 9.95
N PHE A 98 -0.80 -2.75 9.00
CA PHE A 98 -0.91 -1.49 8.27
C PHE A 98 -0.91 -1.78 6.78
N VAL A 99 -1.83 -1.15 6.05
CA VAL A 99 -1.74 -1.06 4.59
C VAL A 99 -0.97 0.21 4.26
N ILE A 100 0.14 0.06 3.55
CA ILE A 100 0.96 1.18 3.09
C ILE A 100 0.74 1.34 1.58
N LEU A 101 0.45 2.56 1.16
CA LEU A 101 0.33 2.95 -0.22
C LEU A 101 1.35 4.05 -0.51
N VAL A 102 2.17 3.83 -1.54
CA VAL A 102 3.12 4.84 -2.02
C VAL A 102 2.59 5.44 -3.31
N ILE A 103 2.47 6.77 -3.34
CA ILE A 103 2.02 7.57 -4.47
C ILE A 103 3.17 8.49 -4.89
N GLY A 104 3.59 8.40 -6.15
CA GLY A 104 4.77 9.14 -6.63
C GLY A 104 6.03 8.73 -5.85
N PHE A 105 6.98 9.66 -5.69
CA PHE A 105 8.24 9.41 -4.99
C PHE A 105 8.22 9.76 -3.50
N GLN A 106 7.25 10.55 -3.05
CA GLN A 106 7.30 11.19 -1.73
C GLN A 106 6.06 10.97 -0.86
N HIS A 107 4.94 10.47 -1.39
CA HIS A 107 3.70 10.36 -0.63
C HIS A 107 3.46 8.94 -0.16
N ILE A 108 3.55 8.74 1.16
CA ILE A 108 3.25 7.47 1.81
C ILE A 108 1.96 7.65 2.60
N LEU A 109 0.88 7.04 2.11
CA LEU A 109 -0.36 6.90 2.86
C LEU A 109 -0.34 5.58 3.60
N TRP A 110 -0.83 5.56 4.83
CA TRP A 110 -0.98 4.33 5.58
C TRP A 110 -2.31 4.29 6.30
N LYS A 111 -2.87 3.09 6.44
CA LYS A 111 -4.11 2.88 7.18
C LYS A 111 -3.99 1.66 8.08
N PRO A 112 -4.25 1.80 9.40
CA PRO A 112 -4.23 0.67 10.31
C PRO A 112 -5.48 -0.20 10.11
N VAL A 113 -5.33 -1.47 10.45
CA VAL A 113 -6.41 -2.44 10.58
C VAL A 113 -6.63 -2.73 12.07
N ASP A 114 -7.87 -3.10 12.43
CA ASP A 114 -8.23 -3.50 13.79
C ASP A 114 -7.25 -4.57 14.32
N GLU A 115 -6.84 -4.43 15.58
CA GLU A 115 -5.93 -5.35 16.24
C GLU A 115 -6.55 -6.75 16.32
N VAL A 116 -5.76 -7.79 16.05
CA VAL A 116 -6.15 -9.18 16.25
C VAL A 116 -5.37 -9.75 17.43
N ILE A 117 -6.07 -10.39 18.37
CA ILE A 117 -5.43 -11.08 19.49
C ILE A 117 -4.82 -12.38 18.96
N SER A 118 -3.55 -12.63 19.28
CA SER A 118 -2.88 -13.89 19.00
C SER A 118 -2.26 -14.45 20.28
N ASN A 119 -2.17 -15.77 20.40
CA ASN A 119 -1.49 -16.44 21.51
C ASN A 119 -0.11 -16.96 21.09
N TYR A 120 0.46 -16.36 20.04
CA TYR A 120 1.71 -16.81 19.46
C TYR A 120 2.66 -15.64 19.21
N THR A 121 3.94 -15.88 19.43
CA THR A 121 5.03 -14.99 19.01
C THR A 121 5.73 -15.57 17.78
N TYR A 122 6.15 -14.69 16.87
CA TYR A 122 6.71 -15.05 15.57
C TYR A 122 8.13 -14.50 15.45
N ASN A 123 9.08 -15.36 15.09
CA ASN A 123 10.47 -14.96 14.85
C ASN A 123 10.93 -15.53 13.51
N ILE A 124 11.70 -14.73 12.77
CA ILE A 124 12.39 -15.20 11.56
C ILE A 124 13.64 -15.96 12.02
N ILE A 125 13.91 -17.12 11.41
CA ILE A 125 15.11 -17.94 11.64
C ILE A 125 16.17 -17.58 10.60
#